data_AF-A0A1Q4Y230-F1
#
_entry.id   AF-A0A1Q4Y230-F1
#
_cell.length_a   1.000
_cell.length_b   1.000
_cell.length_c   1.000
_cell.angle_alpha   90.00
_cell.angle_beta   90.00
_cell.angle_gamma   90.00
#
_symmetry.space_group_name_H-M   'P 1'
#
loop_
_entity.id
_entity.type
_entity.pdbx_description
1 polymer ?
#
loop_
_entity_poly.entity_id
_entity_poly.type
_entity_poly.pdbx_seq_one_letter_code
_entity_poly.pdbx_strand_id
1 'polypeptide(L)'
;MGVWCRQDLIKVLVDGCEVEQEQADAVADDVLARATAFSSLSDRTRDVLMTPFVEEVFDYEPRDASMEIIAATTVVVRNSSLEDLHASGPVGDSALRVITTRAAGPLSHLIAAGRRSPVQPTGHDPFTGLDARYPRAWACLEALAGIVTGDGGRADYRCPTTNRPPLPGQEEEVDVRLSQQIDGAVLLSGTDPRFDQNIMALLRRAVEQPTIVFVPSLSRFSRDTAKQLRVLEILLAHGSTVLTTNHMLRGTDVWSRSGPRVKPDANEALDRLGQMEGLRGAHRRTVQQYLRLMADSA
;
A
#
# COMPACT_ATOMS: atom_id res chain seq x y z
N MET A 1 -19.49 -9.34 6.43
CA MET A 1 -19.08 -8.63 5.19
C MET A 1 -20.21 -8.44 4.20
N GLY A 2 -20.83 -9.51 3.65
CA GLY A 2 -21.87 -9.38 2.61
C GLY A 2 -23.03 -8.43 2.95
N VAL A 3 -23.64 -8.57 4.13
CA VAL A 3 -24.71 -7.67 4.61
C VAL A 3 -24.22 -6.22 4.70
N TRP A 4 -23.03 -6.01 5.25
CA TRP A 4 -22.44 -4.67 5.38
C TRP A 4 -22.21 -4.02 4.00
N CYS A 5 -21.65 -4.74 3.02
CA CYS A 5 -21.49 -4.19 1.66
C CYS A 5 -22.83 -3.87 1.01
N ARG A 6 -23.79 -4.81 1.08
CA ARG A 6 -25.07 -4.73 0.36
C ARG A 6 -26.12 -3.83 1.02
N GLN A 7 -25.86 -3.33 2.22
CA GLN A 7 -26.81 -2.49 2.95
C GLN A 7 -26.11 -1.26 3.51
N ASP A 8 -25.18 -1.46 4.46
CA ASP A 8 -24.58 -0.35 5.20
C ASP A 8 -23.69 0.53 4.34
N LEU A 9 -22.83 -0.06 3.51
CA LEU A 9 -21.93 0.68 2.61
C LEU A 9 -22.73 1.46 1.57
N ILE A 10 -23.67 0.81 0.87
CA ILE A 10 -24.55 1.47 -0.10
C ILE A 10 -25.30 2.62 0.56
N LYS A 11 -25.86 2.40 1.75
CA LYS A 11 -26.58 3.44 2.48
C LYS A 11 -25.68 4.65 2.79
N VAL A 12 -24.45 4.42 3.22
CA VAL A 12 -23.50 5.53 3.49
C VAL A 12 -23.15 6.28 2.21
N LEU A 13 -22.98 5.58 1.08
CA LEU A 13 -22.65 6.19 -0.20
C LEU A 13 -23.82 7.01 -0.76
N VAL A 14 -25.04 6.44 -0.77
CA VAL A 14 -26.22 7.09 -1.35
C VAL A 14 -26.74 8.20 -0.41
N ASP A 15 -27.04 7.86 0.85
CA ASP A 15 -27.67 8.82 1.78
C ASP A 15 -26.65 9.83 2.33
N GLY A 16 -25.39 9.41 2.49
CA GLY A 16 -24.36 10.20 3.16
C GLY A 16 -23.42 10.94 2.23
N CYS A 17 -23.27 10.49 0.99
CA CYS A 17 -22.32 11.05 0.02
C CYS A 17 -22.99 11.45 -1.30
N GLU A 18 -24.31 11.29 -1.44
CA GLU A 18 -25.07 11.61 -2.65
C GLU A 18 -24.52 10.89 -3.91
N VAL A 19 -23.96 9.70 -3.73
CA VAL A 19 -23.48 8.86 -4.84
C VAL A 19 -24.67 8.16 -5.50
N GLU A 20 -24.69 8.11 -6.83
CA GLU A 20 -25.74 7.41 -7.58
C GLU A 20 -25.81 5.93 -7.21
N GLN A 21 -27.04 5.39 -7.12
CA GLN A 21 -27.30 4.01 -6.67
C GLN A 21 -26.47 2.98 -7.44
N GLU A 22 -26.41 3.08 -8.77
CA GLU A 22 -25.64 2.17 -9.63
C GLU A 22 -24.14 2.18 -9.30
N GLN A 23 -23.57 3.36 -9.02
CA GLN A 23 -22.17 3.51 -8.63
C GLN A 23 -21.92 2.95 -7.22
N ALA A 24 -22.83 3.20 -6.28
CA ALA A 24 -22.76 2.66 -4.94
C ALA A 24 -22.80 1.11 -4.93
N ASP A 25 -23.67 0.52 -5.77
CA ASP A 25 -23.77 -0.92 -5.96
C ASP A 25 -22.46 -1.50 -6.53
N ALA A 26 -21.88 -0.86 -7.54
CA ALA A 26 -20.61 -1.29 -8.14
C ALA A 26 -19.45 -1.25 -7.13
N VAL A 27 -19.36 -0.19 -6.31
CA VAL A 27 -18.34 -0.09 -5.25
C VAL A 27 -18.55 -1.17 -4.19
N ALA A 28 -19.79 -1.41 -3.77
CA ALA A 28 -20.10 -2.45 -2.81
C ALA A 28 -19.73 -3.85 -3.32
N ASP A 29 -19.96 -4.10 -4.62
CA ASP A 29 -19.58 -5.33 -5.29
C ASP A 29 -18.06 -5.54 -5.36
N ASP A 30 -17.30 -4.51 -5.75
CA ASP A 30 -15.85 -4.56 -5.78
C ASP A 30 -15.25 -4.78 -4.38
N VAL A 31 -15.75 -4.07 -3.36
CA VAL A 31 -15.31 -4.27 -1.97
C VAL A 31 -15.62 -5.69 -1.48
N LEU A 32 -16.80 -6.24 -1.80
CA LEU A 32 -17.16 -7.60 -1.43
C LEU A 32 -16.31 -8.65 -2.16
N ALA A 33 -16.05 -8.45 -3.45
CA ALA A 33 -15.19 -9.31 -4.27
C ALA A 33 -13.78 -9.39 -3.69
N ARG A 34 -13.18 -8.22 -3.39
CA ARG A 34 -11.87 -8.13 -2.74
C ARG A 34 -11.87 -8.77 -1.36
N ALA A 35 -12.91 -8.57 -0.56
CA ALA A 35 -12.98 -9.13 0.78
C ALA A 35 -13.04 -10.66 0.78
N THR A 36 -13.84 -11.25 -0.12
CA THR A 36 -13.96 -12.71 -0.24
C THR A 36 -12.69 -13.33 -0.80
N ALA A 37 -12.11 -12.71 -1.84
CA ALA A 37 -10.81 -13.11 -2.39
C ALA A 37 -9.70 -13.05 -1.34
N PHE A 38 -9.54 -11.92 -0.63
CA PHE A 38 -8.53 -11.77 0.41
C PHE A 38 -8.70 -12.79 1.56
N SER A 39 -9.95 -13.08 1.93
CA SER A 39 -10.26 -14.04 3.00
C SER A 39 -10.04 -15.50 2.59
N SER A 40 -10.04 -15.81 1.28
CA SER A 40 -9.73 -17.15 0.79
C SER A 40 -8.23 -17.45 0.69
N LEU A 41 -7.37 -16.42 0.81
CA LEU A 41 -5.92 -16.58 0.75
C LEU A 41 -5.35 -17.31 1.98
N SER A 42 -4.10 -17.74 1.90
CA SER A 42 -3.36 -18.21 3.09
C SER A 42 -3.01 -17.03 4.02
N ASP A 43 -2.76 -17.29 5.31
CA ASP A 43 -2.30 -16.25 6.24
C ASP A 43 -1.02 -15.59 5.74
N ARG A 44 -0.05 -16.40 5.29
CA ARG A 44 1.22 -15.94 4.71
C ARG A 44 1.01 -14.98 3.54
N THR A 45 0.09 -15.28 2.64
CA THR A 45 -0.23 -14.42 1.49
C THR A 45 -0.88 -13.12 1.95
N ARG A 46 -1.79 -13.16 2.94
CA ARG A 46 -2.38 -11.94 3.51
C ARG A 46 -1.33 -11.06 4.15
N ASP A 47 -0.39 -11.62 4.91
CA ASP A 47 0.66 -10.87 5.58
C ASP A 47 1.53 -10.08 4.59
N VAL A 48 1.88 -10.70 3.45
CA VAL A 48 2.58 -10.03 2.35
C VAL A 48 1.78 -8.85 1.81
N LEU A 49 0.49 -9.06 1.53
CA LEU A 49 -0.39 -8.02 0.97
C LEU A 49 -0.68 -6.87 1.95
N MET A 50 -0.71 -7.15 3.26
CA MET A 50 -0.91 -6.14 4.31
C MET A 50 0.34 -5.31 4.57
N THR A 51 1.53 -5.87 4.32
CA THR A 51 2.82 -5.27 4.69
C THR A 51 3.00 -3.83 4.19
N PRO A 52 2.64 -3.46 2.95
CA PRO A 52 2.76 -2.08 2.50
C PRO A 52 1.91 -1.05 3.25
N PHE A 53 0.88 -1.50 3.98
CA PHE A 53 -0.12 -0.66 4.65
C PHE A 53 0.04 -0.62 6.16
N VAL A 54 1.01 -1.35 6.71
CA VAL A 54 1.29 -1.37 8.17
C VAL A 54 1.75 -0.02 8.72
N GLU A 55 2.19 0.90 7.86
CA GLU A 55 2.54 2.27 8.23
C GLU A 55 1.35 3.24 8.13
N GLU A 56 0.19 2.82 7.58
CA GLU A 56 -1.02 3.65 7.57
C GLU A 56 -1.87 3.49 8.84
N VAL A 57 -1.56 2.50 9.68
CA VAL A 57 -2.40 2.17 10.85
C VAL A 57 -2.53 3.30 11.87
N PHE A 58 -1.64 4.29 11.82
CA PHE A 58 -1.71 5.47 12.68
C PHE A 58 -2.88 6.40 12.39
N ASP A 59 -3.42 6.36 11.17
CA ASP A 59 -4.47 7.27 10.70
C ASP A 59 -5.87 6.66 10.77
N TYR A 60 -5.96 5.35 10.97
CA TYR A 60 -7.22 4.63 10.91
C TYR A 60 -7.82 4.31 12.28
N GLU A 61 -9.14 4.20 12.26
CA GLU A 61 -9.96 3.69 13.35
C GLU A 61 -10.49 2.29 12.99
N PRO A 62 -10.90 1.49 14.00
CA PRO A 62 -10.90 1.81 15.43
C PRO A 62 -9.53 1.57 16.08
N ARG A 63 -9.18 2.37 17.10
CA ARG A 63 -7.82 2.37 17.70
C ARG A 63 -7.48 1.11 18.50
N ASP A 64 -8.50 0.34 18.88
CA ASP A 64 -8.40 -0.93 19.60
C ASP A 64 -8.33 -2.14 18.66
N ALA A 65 -8.53 -1.95 17.34
CA ALA A 65 -8.28 -3.00 16.36
C ALA A 65 -6.78 -3.32 16.25
N SER A 66 -6.46 -4.58 15.95
CA SER A 66 -5.09 -4.97 15.67
C SER A 66 -4.59 -4.31 14.37
N MET A 67 -3.27 -4.12 14.29
CA MET A 67 -2.59 -3.63 13.09
C MET A 67 -2.96 -4.45 11.84
N GLU A 68 -3.08 -5.77 11.99
CA GLU A 68 -3.48 -6.69 10.91
C GLU A 68 -4.87 -6.37 10.37
N ILE A 69 -5.85 -6.13 11.25
CA ILE A 69 -7.22 -5.84 10.79
C ILE A 69 -7.29 -4.47 10.10
N ILE A 70 -6.55 -3.49 10.59
CA ILE A 70 -6.48 -2.17 9.93
C ILE A 70 -5.82 -2.31 8.56
N ALA A 71 -4.67 -2.97 8.47
CA ALA A 71 -3.97 -3.18 7.19
C ALA A 71 -4.81 -4.00 6.20
N ALA A 72 -5.48 -5.06 6.65
CA ALA A 72 -6.42 -5.83 5.84
C ALA A 72 -7.58 -4.96 5.33
N THR A 73 -8.11 -4.08 6.19
CA THR A 73 -9.18 -3.15 5.81
C THR A 73 -8.70 -2.19 4.73
N THR A 74 -7.47 -1.67 4.83
CA THR A 74 -6.87 -0.85 3.78
C THR A 74 -6.77 -1.62 2.45
N VAL A 75 -6.22 -2.84 2.47
CA VAL A 75 -6.08 -3.71 1.27
C VAL A 75 -7.43 -3.98 0.59
N VAL A 76 -8.50 -4.16 1.36
CA VAL A 76 -9.82 -4.54 0.82
C VAL A 76 -10.66 -3.34 0.43
N VAL A 77 -10.64 -2.28 1.24
CA VAL A 77 -11.59 -1.15 1.15
C VAL A 77 -10.93 0.08 0.54
N ARG A 78 -9.69 0.41 0.90
CA ARG A 78 -8.99 1.61 0.39
C ARG A 78 -8.29 1.38 -0.94
N ASN A 79 -8.15 0.12 -1.33
CA ASN A 79 -7.63 -0.27 -2.64
C ASN A 79 -8.75 -0.70 -3.60
N SER A 80 -10.01 -0.40 -3.27
CA SER A 80 -11.17 -0.63 -4.13
C SER A 80 -11.55 0.63 -4.91
N SER A 81 -12.52 0.50 -5.80
CA SER A 81 -13.19 1.59 -6.53
C SER A 81 -13.81 2.67 -5.62
N LEU A 82 -13.91 2.43 -4.30
CA LEU A 82 -14.20 3.50 -3.34
C LEU A 82 -13.17 4.62 -3.42
N GLU A 83 -11.91 4.31 -3.72
CA GLU A 83 -10.85 5.29 -3.89
C GLU A 83 -11.09 6.20 -5.10
N ASP A 84 -11.71 5.69 -6.16
CA ASP A 84 -12.06 6.49 -7.34
C ASP A 84 -13.15 7.52 -7.00
N LEU A 85 -14.14 7.13 -6.18
CA LEU A 85 -15.16 8.07 -5.66
C LEU A 85 -14.57 9.09 -4.69
N HIS A 86 -13.53 8.72 -3.95
CA HIS A 86 -12.82 9.68 -3.11
C HIS A 86 -12.02 10.68 -3.95
N ALA A 87 -11.25 10.19 -4.92
CA ALA A 87 -10.42 11.02 -5.78
C ALA A 87 -11.23 11.96 -6.68
N SER A 88 -12.44 11.54 -7.09
CA SER A 88 -13.35 12.38 -7.89
C SER A 88 -14.20 13.36 -7.06
N GLY A 89 -14.20 13.23 -5.73
CA GLY A 89 -14.86 14.17 -4.81
C GLY A 89 -16.13 13.70 -4.09
N PRO A 90 -17.00 12.82 -4.64
CA PRO A 90 -18.24 12.39 -3.96
C PRO A 90 -18.03 11.86 -2.54
N VAL A 91 -16.94 11.13 -2.29
CA VAL A 91 -16.62 10.59 -0.96
C VAL A 91 -15.54 11.43 -0.30
N GLY A 92 -15.92 12.31 0.63
CA GLY A 92 -14.97 13.08 1.43
C GLY A 92 -14.24 12.26 2.51
N ASP A 93 -13.18 12.84 3.09
CA ASP A 93 -12.33 12.19 4.11
C ASP A 93 -13.13 11.66 5.31
N SER A 94 -14.14 12.40 5.75
CA SER A 94 -14.99 12.02 6.89
C SER A 94 -15.82 10.76 6.61
N ALA A 95 -16.46 10.69 5.45
CA ALA A 95 -17.24 9.52 5.04
C ALA A 95 -16.33 8.30 4.86
N LEU A 96 -15.18 8.50 4.25
CA LEU A 96 -14.18 7.47 4.01
C LEU A 96 -13.62 6.88 5.31
N ARG A 97 -13.38 7.73 6.31
CA ARG A 97 -13.03 7.33 7.68
C ARG A 97 -14.13 6.49 8.32
N VAL A 98 -15.39 6.89 8.18
CA VAL A 98 -16.54 6.13 8.71
C VAL A 98 -16.65 4.76 8.03
N ILE A 99 -16.53 4.71 6.70
CA ILE A 99 -16.61 3.48 5.92
C ILE A 99 -15.51 2.50 6.34
N THR A 100 -14.26 2.95 6.33
CA THR A 100 -13.11 2.12 6.74
C THR A 100 -13.23 1.62 8.17
N THR A 101 -13.60 2.50 9.11
CA THR A 101 -13.81 2.11 10.52
C THR A 101 -14.89 1.03 10.66
N ARG A 102 -16.02 1.19 9.96
CA ARG A 102 -17.13 0.24 10.04
C ARG A 102 -16.86 -1.08 9.32
N ALA A 103 -15.95 -1.11 8.35
CA ALA A 103 -15.58 -2.32 7.62
C ALA A 103 -14.73 -3.29 8.45
N ALA A 104 -13.96 -2.79 9.43
CA ALA A 104 -13.00 -3.58 10.21
C ALA A 104 -13.61 -4.81 10.89
N GLY A 105 -14.76 -4.64 11.58
CA GLY A 105 -15.46 -5.74 12.25
C GLY A 105 -15.98 -6.81 11.27
N PRO A 106 -16.82 -6.45 10.28
CA PRO A 106 -17.33 -7.36 9.26
C PRO A 106 -16.23 -8.11 8.48
N LEU A 107 -15.09 -7.46 8.22
CA LEU A 107 -13.94 -8.07 7.55
C LEU A 107 -13.21 -9.06 8.48
N SER A 108 -12.97 -8.67 9.74
CA SER A 108 -12.37 -9.55 10.74
C SER A 108 -13.16 -10.86 10.90
N HIS A 109 -14.49 -10.78 10.96
CA HIS A 109 -15.35 -11.97 11.00
C HIS A 109 -15.24 -12.83 9.73
N LEU A 110 -15.13 -12.21 8.55
CA LEU A 110 -14.99 -12.94 7.29
C LEU A 110 -13.64 -13.66 7.21
N ILE A 111 -12.53 -13.00 7.58
CA ILE A 111 -11.21 -13.61 7.63
C ILE A 111 -11.21 -14.78 8.61
N ALA A 112 -11.78 -14.59 9.80
CA ALA A 112 -11.90 -15.65 10.81
C ALA A 112 -12.74 -16.84 10.32
N ALA A 113 -13.79 -16.59 9.53
CA ALA A 113 -14.57 -17.63 8.88
C ALA A 113 -13.76 -18.36 7.79
N GLY A 114 -13.03 -17.63 6.95
CA GLY A 114 -12.14 -18.16 5.91
C GLY A 114 -11.06 -19.10 6.44
N ARG A 115 -10.54 -18.82 7.63
CA ARG A 115 -9.60 -19.72 8.33
C ARG A 115 -10.22 -21.06 8.75
N ARG A 116 -11.53 -21.09 9.01
CA ARG A 116 -12.24 -22.31 9.44
C ARG A 116 -12.84 -23.09 8.27
N SER A 117 -13.24 -22.39 7.21
CA SER A 117 -13.89 -22.99 6.05
C SER A 117 -13.56 -22.15 4.82
N PRO A 118 -13.24 -22.77 3.66
CA PRO A 118 -12.92 -22.03 2.45
C PRO A 118 -14.04 -21.06 2.07
N VAL A 119 -13.71 -19.76 2.04
CA VAL A 119 -14.57 -18.74 1.46
C VAL A 119 -14.40 -18.83 -0.06
N GLN A 120 -15.50 -18.90 -0.79
CA GLN A 120 -15.47 -18.83 -2.25
C GLN A 120 -15.36 -17.36 -2.67
N PRO A 121 -14.33 -16.97 -3.44
CA PRO A 121 -14.25 -15.63 -4.01
C PRO A 121 -15.48 -15.34 -4.86
N THR A 122 -15.95 -14.10 -4.80
CA THR A 122 -17.02 -13.60 -5.67
C THR A 122 -16.42 -12.61 -6.66
N GLY A 123 -16.69 -12.76 -7.95
CA GLY A 123 -16.20 -11.82 -8.97
C GLY A 123 -14.71 -11.95 -9.27
N HIS A 124 -14.08 -10.82 -9.61
CA HIS A 124 -12.67 -10.76 -9.99
C HIS A 124 -11.75 -10.78 -8.75
N ASP A 125 -10.73 -11.63 -8.75
CA ASP A 125 -9.69 -11.66 -7.72
C ASP A 125 -8.45 -10.88 -8.18
N PRO A 126 -8.19 -9.67 -7.63
CA PRO A 126 -7.03 -8.86 -8.01
C PRO A 126 -5.71 -9.37 -7.41
N PHE A 127 -5.75 -10.37 -6.53
CA PHE A 127 -4.57 -10.90 -5.82
C PHE A 127 -3.98 -12.15 -6.47
N THR A 128 -4.73 -12.79 -7.37
CA THR A 128 -4.31 -14.01 -8.04
C THR A 128 -3.04 -13.80 -8.88
N GLY A 129 -2.03 -14.64 -8.66
CA GLY A 129 -0.80 -14.71 -9.47
C GLY A 129 0.19 -13.56 -9.30
N LEU A 130 -0.02 -12.69 -8.31
CA LEU A 130 0.89 -11.55 -8.03
C LEU A 130 2.29 -12.01 -7.61
N ASP A 131 2.39 -13.13 -6.88
CA ASP A 131 3.64 -13.74 -6.44
C ASP A 131 4.50 -14.23 -7.63
N ALA A 132 3.85 -14.88 -8.61
CA ALA A 132 4.51 -15.34 -9.82
C ALA A 132 4.89 -14.16 -10.74
N ARG A 133 4.07 -13.11 -10.79
CA ARG A 133 4.29 -11.93 -11.64
C ARG A 133 5.36 -10.99 -11.09
N TYR A 134 5.46 -10.84 -9.77
CA TYR A 134 6.38 -9.91 -9.09
C TYR A 134 7.21 -10.62 -8.00
N PRO A 135 8.03 -11.61 -8.37
CA PRO A 135 8.66 -12.52 -7.41
C PRO A 135 9.67 -11.85 -6.48
N ARG A 136 10.39 -10.80 -6.91
CA ARG A 136 11.34 -10.09 -6.02
C ARG A 136 10.60 -9.22 -5.02
N ALA A 137 9.60 -8.48 -5.49
CA ALA A 137 8.75 -7.67 -4.63
C ALA A 137 8.06 -8.55 -3.58
N TRP A 138 7.50 -9.69 -4.03
CA TRP A 138 6.86 -10.66 -3.15
C TRP A 138 7.80 -11.20 -2.08
N ALA A 139 8.97 -11.72 -2.46
CA ALA A 139 9.95 -12.24 -1.50
C ALA A 139 10.46 -11.16 -0.52
N CYS A 140 10.59 -9.92 -0.98
CA CYS A 140 10.99 -8.79 -0.16
C CYS A 140 9.92 -8.46 0.90
N LEU A 141 8.66 -8.32 0.47
CA LEU A 141 7.55 -8.02 1.37
C LEU A 141 7.26 -9.18 2.32
N GLU A 142 7.47 -10.42 1.89
CA GLU A 142 7.39 -11.60 2.75
C GLU A 142 8.44 -11.58 3.87
N ALA A 143 9.69 -11.24 3.54
CA ALA A 143 10.73 -11.06 4.54
C ALA A 143 10.39 -9.93 5.52
N LEU A 144 9.79 -8.84 5.01
CA LEU A 144 9.40 -7.69 5.83
C LEU A 144 8.21 -8.06 6.74
N ALA A 145 7.22 -8.78 6.22
CA ALA A 145 6.08 -9.29 6.97
C ALA A 145 6.53 -10.08 8.21
N GLY A 146 7.57 -10.90 8.07
CA GLY A 146 8.12 -11.71 9.17
C GLY A 146 8.76 -10.92 10.32
N ILE A 147 9.09 -9.64 10.12
CA ILE A 147 9.70 -8.79 11.17
C ILE A 147 8.86 -7.58 11.55
N VAL A 148 7.86 -7.21 10.73
CA VAL A 148 7.10 -5.99 10.94
C VAL A 148 6.12 -6.15 12.11
N THR A 149 5.53 -7.32 12.31
CA THR A 149 4.57 -7.60 13.39
C THR A 149 5.24 -7.83 14.77
N GLY A 150 6.57 -8.00 14.81
CA GLY A 150 7.35 -8.15 16.04
C GLY A 150 8.11 -6.88 16.44
N ASP A 151 9.29 -7.04 17.06
CA ASP A 151 10.14 -5.95 17.55
C ASP A 151 10.95 -5.22 16.45
N GLY A 152 10.57 -5.39 15.17
CA GLY A 152 11.33 -4.90 14.03
C GLY A 152 12.69 -5.58 13.88
N GLY A 153 13.68 -4.85 13.35
CA GLY A 153 15.05 -5.35 13.17
C GLY A 153 15.39 -5.61 11.71
N ARG A 154 16.08 -6.72 11.43
CA ARG A 154 16.57 -7.09 10.09
C ARG A 154 16.14 -8.52 9.78
N ALA A 155 15.70 -8.75 8.55
CA ALA A 155 15.60 -10.08 7.98
C ALA A 155 16.41 -10.16 6.69
N ASP A 156 17.18 -11.22 6.55
CA ASP A 156 17.83 -11.58 5.29
C ASP A 156 16.88 -12.44 4.47
N TYR A 157 16.93 -12.31 3.15
CA TYR A 157 16.16 -13.16 2.26
C TYR A 157 16.91 -13.39 0.95
N ARG A 158 16.64 -14.53 0.33
CA ARG A 158 17.17 -14.83 -0.99
C ARG A 158 16.23 -14.25 -2.04
N CYS A 159 16.62 -13.13 -2.62
CA CYS A 159 15.91 -12.57 -3.75
C CYS A 159 15.89 -13.58 -4.92
N PRO A 160 14.71 -13.90 -5.48
CA PRO A 160 14.61 -14.77 -6.64
C PRO A 160 15.48 -14.25 -7.78
N THR A 161 16.10 -15.15 -8.56
CA THR A 161 16.84 -14.78 -9.78
C THR A 161 15.91 -14.95 -10.97
N THR A 162 15.46 -13.85 -11.55
CA THR A 162 14.52 -13.81 -12.69
C THR A 162 14.99 -12.74 -13.68
N ASN A 163 14.34 -12.60 -14.84
CA ASN A 163 14.66 -11.51 -15.76
C ASN A 163 14.32 -10.15 -15.12
N ARG A 164 15.05 -9.10 -15.51
CA ARG A 164 14.68 -7.74 -15.09
C ARG A 164 13.37 -7.36 -15.77
N PRO A 165 12.38 -6.83 -15.03
CA PRO A 165 11.15 -6.34 -15.62
C PRO A 165 11.44 -5.16 -16.56
N PRO A 166 10.72 -5.03 -17.68
CA PRO A 166 10.80 -3.82 -18.50
C PRO A 166 10.15 -2.64 -17.76
N LEU A 167 10.57 -1.42 -18.11
CA LEU A 167 9.84 -0.21 -17.74
C LEU A 167 8.41 -0.24 -18.32
N PRO A 168 7.43 0.42 -17.67
CA PRO A 168 6.11 0.62 -18.26
C PRO A 168 6.18 1.30 -19.63
N GLY A 169 5.31 0.88 -20.54
CA GLY A 169 5.18 1.47 -21.88
C GLY A 169 4.56 2.86 -21.84
N GLN A 170 4.57 3.57 -22.97
CA GLN A 170 3.98 4.91 -23.07
C GLN A 170 2.46 4.88 -22.87
N GLU A 171 1.80 3.80 -23.27
CA GLU A 171 0.38 3.53 -23.07
C GLU A 171 0.00 3.33 -21.60
N GLU A 172 0.99 3.02 -20.76
CA GLU A 172 0.83 2.84 -19.32
C GLU A 172 1.20 4.12 -18.54
N GLU A 173 1.65 5.18 -19.22
CA GLU A 173 1.96 6.48 -18.63
C GLU A 173 0.78 7.44 -18.82
N VAL A 174 0.49 8.22 -17.77
CA VAL A 174 -0.56 9.25 -17.82
C VAL A 174 0.03 10.61 -17.42
N ASP A 175 -0.29 11.62 -18.23
CA ASP A 175 0.02 13.01 -17.91
C ASP A 175 -1.01 13.52 -16.88
N VAL A 176 -0.55 13.79 -15.67
CA VAL A 176 -1.42 14.23 -14.60
C VAL A 176 -1.39 15.75 -14.52
N ARG A 177 -2.57 16.36 -14.66
CA ARG A 177 -2.73 17.78 -14.40
C ARG A 177 -2.63 18.04 -12.90
N LEU A 178 -1.79 18.99 -12.51
CA LEU A 178 -1.77 19.53 -11.15
C LEU A 178 -3.18 20.03 -10.79
N SER A 179 -3.65 19.68 -9.59
CA SER A 179 -4.91 20.19 -9.07
C SER A 179 -4.86 21.72 -9.00
N GLN A 180 -5.87 22.38 -9.57
CA GLN A 180 -6.02 23.84 -9.44
C GLN A 180 -6.45 24.27 -8.03
N GLN A 181 -6.89 23.32 -7.19
CA GLN A 181 -7.40 23.57 -5.84
C GLN A 181 -6.37 23.30 -4.74
N ILE A 182 -5.33 22.51 -5.02
CA ILE A 182 -4.27 22.17 -4.07
C ILE A 182 -2.94 22.25 -4.81
N ASP A 183 -2.13 23.24 -4.44
CA ASP A 183 -0.84 23.52 -5.07
C ASP A 183 0.06 22.26 -5.02
N GLY A 184 0.48 21.77 -6.18
CA GLY A 184 1.34 20.58 -6.30
C GLY A 184 0.66 19.21 -6.21
N ALA A 185 -0.65 19.10 -5.99
CA ALA A 185 -1.31 17.80 -5.85
C ALA A 185 -1.65 17.13 -7.20
N VAL A 186 -1.22 15.88 -7.37
CA VAL A 186 -1.52 15.01 -8.51
C VAL A 186 -2.91 14.40 -8.32
N LEU A 187 -3.88 14.76 -9.18
CA LEU A 187 -5.25 14.22 -9.14
C LEU A 187 -5.32 12.87 -9.88
N LEU A 188 -4.66 11.85 -9.35
CA LEU A 188 -4.90 10.46 -9.76
C LEU A 188 -5.53 9.69 -8.60
N SER A 189 -6.48 8.82 -8.93
CA SER A 189 -6.94 7.82 -7.97
C SER A 189 -5.76 6.96 -7.52
N GLY A 190 -5.72 6.65 -6.23
CA GLY A 190 -4.73 5.73 -5.68
C GLY A 190 -4.77 4.34 -6.33
N THR A 191 -5.90 3.97 -6.93
CA THR A 191 -6.12 2.68 -7.62
C THR A 191 -5.93 2.73 -9.13
N ASP A 192 -5.52 3.86 -9.71
CA ASP A 192 -5.23 3.93 -11.16
C ASP A 192 -4.05 3.01 -11.50
N PRO A 193 -4.22 2.02 -12.42
CA PRO A 193 -3.17 1.08 -12.77
C PRO A 193 -2.03 1.70 -13.59
N ARG A 194 -2.22 2.92 -14.14
CA ARG A 194 -1.21 3.64 -14.93
C ARG A 194 -0.22 4.38 -14.05
N PHE A 195 0.90 4.77 -14.62
CA PHE A 195 1.99 5.46 -13.95
C PHE A 195 1.97 6.96 -14.27
N ASP A 196 2.06 7.80 -13.23
CA ASP A 196 2.30 9.23 -13.45
C ASP A 196 3.76 9.52 -13.81
N GLN A 197 4.00 10.74 -14.28
CA GLN A 197 5.32 11.21 -14.71
C GLN A 197 6.38 11.17 -13.59
N ASN A 198 6.00 11.37 -12.33
CA ASN A 198 6.95 11.39 -11.22
C ASN A 198 7.45 9.96 -10.91
N ILE A 199 6.53 8.99 -10.84
CA ILE A 199 6.89 7.58 -10.69
C ILE A 199 7.67 7.11 -11.92
N MET A 200 7.27 7.50 -13.14
CA MET A 200 8.01 7.13 -14.35
C MET A 200 9.44 7.70 -14.37
N ALA A 201 9.62 8.97 -14.00
CA ALA A 201 10.95 9.58 -13.88
C ALA A 201 11.81 8.87 -12.82
N LEU A 202 11.21 8.51 -11.68
CA LEU A 202 11.86 7.71 -10.65
C LEU A 202 12.34 6.36 -11.19
N LEU A 203 11.46 5.62 -11.86
CA LEU A 203 11.77 4.30 -12.42
C LEU A 203 12.85 4.38 -13.51
N ARG A 204 12.78 5.37 -14.40
CA ARG A 204 13.81 5.62 -15.43
C ARG A 204 15.19 5.81 -14.80
N ARG A 205 15.28 6.69 -13.78
CA ARG A 205 16.53 6.94 -13.04
C ARG A 205 17.05 5.68 -12.35
N ALA A 206 16.17 4.90 -11.72
CA ALA A 206 16.55 3.66 -11.05
C ALA A 206 17.07 2.58 -12.01
N VAL A 207 16.59 2.58 -13.26
CA VAL A 207 17.07 1.65 -14.30
C VAL A 207 18.47 2.00 -14.76
N GLU A 208 18.79 3.29 -14.89
CA GLU A 208 20.10 3.79 -15.29
C GLU A 208 21.16 3.54 -14.21
N GLN A 209 20.82 3.80 -12.95
CA GLN A 209 21.74 3.61 -11.83
C GLN A 209 20.99 3.28 -10.53
N PRO A 210 21.55 2.39 -9.67
CA PRO A 210 21.00 2.13 -8.35
C PRO A 210 20.85 3.43 -7.55
N THR A 211 19.66 3.68 -7.02
CA THR A 211 19.36 4.90 -6.24
C THR A 211 18.72 4.56 -4.90
N ILE A 212 18.77 5.51 -3.96
CA ILE A 212 17.95 5.48 -2.76
C ILE A 212 16.64 6.18 -3.09
N VAL A 213 15.52 5.47 -2.99
CA VAL A 213 14.17 5.99 -3.17
C VAL A 213 13.53 6.13 -1.80
N PHE A 214 13.12 7.33 -1.43
CA PHE A 214 12.36 7.54 -0.20
C PHE A 214 10.90 7.85 -0.53
N VAL A 215 9.99 7.17 0.19
CA VAL A 215 8.55 7.48 0.23
C VAL A 215 8.09 7.40 1.68
N PRO A 216 7.19 8.27 2.18
CA PRO A 216 6.78 8.25 3.59
C PRO A 216 6.30 6.88 4.08
N SER A 217 5.52 6.19 3.25
CA SER A 217 5.06 4.80 3.43
C SER A 217 5.01 4.07 2.09
N LEU A 218 5.09 2.74 2.09
CA LEU A 218 5.05 1.94 0.84
C LEU A 218 3.74 2.13 0.06
N SER A 219 2.64 2.37 0.74
CA SER A 219 1.34 2.70 0.13
C SER A 219 1.33 3.98 -0.72
N ARG A 220 2.34 4.84 -0.59
CA ARG A 220 2.50 6.03 -1.44
C ARG A 220 2.95 5.72 -2.86
N PHE A 221 3.41 4.50 -3.15
CA PHE A 221 3.65 4.10 -4.54
C PHE A 221 2.35 3.89 -5.31
N SER A 222 1.37 3.25 -4.68
CA SER A 222 0.04 3.00 -5.25
C SER A 222 -0.83 2.32 -4.20
N ARG A 223 -2.15 2.50 -4.32
CA ARG A 223 -3.16 1.61 -3.71
C ARG A 223 -3.61 0.51 -4.67
N ASP A 224 -3.28 0.59 -5.96
CA ASP A 224 -3.29 -0.59 -6.82
C ASP A 224 -2.13 -1.53 -6.48
N THR A 225 -2.46 -2.72 -5.95
CA THR A 225 -1.48 -3.72 -5.48
C THR A 225 -0.54 -4.17 -6.61
N ALA A 226 -1.04 -4.34 -7.83
CA ALA A 226 -0.22 -4.80 -8.95
C ALA A 226 0.81 -3.73 -9.38
N LYS A 227 0.40 -2.47 -9.48
CA LYS A 227 1.28 -1.32 -9.73
C LYS A 227 2.30 -1.15 -8.61
N GLN A 228 1.88 -1.23 -7.34
CA GLN A 228 2.79 -1.14 -6.19
C GLN A 228 3.87 -2.24 -6.24
N LEU A 229 3.47 -3.49 -6.46
CA LEU A 229 4.41 -4.61 -6.59
C LEU A 229 5.30 -4.44 -7.82
N ARG A 230 4.79 -3.92 -8.94
CA ARG A 230 5.58 -3.64 -10.14
C ARG A 230 6.65 -2.57 -9.91
N VAL A 231 6.31 -1.50 -9.20
CA VAL A 231 7.29 -0.46 -8.80
C VAL A 231 8.40 -1.10 -7.97
N LEU A 232 8.06 -1.85 -6.93
CA LEU A 232 9.04 -2.54 -6.09
C LEU A 232 9.87 -3.56 -6.87
N GLU A 233 9.26 -4.33 -7.77
CA GLU A 233 9.92 -5.32 -8.61
C GLU A 233 11.01 -4.67 -9.47
N ILE A 234 10.71 -3.53 -10.10
CA ILE A 234 11.67 -2.78 -10.92
C ILE A 234 12.79 -2.22 -10.04
N LEU A 235 12.46 -1.54 -8.94
CA LEU A 235 13.46 -0.94 -8.05
C LEU A 235 14.45 -2.00 -7.51
N LEU A 236 13.93 -3.13 -7.03
CA LEU A 236 14.74 -4.23 -6.50
C LEU A 236 15.57 -4.92 -7.59
N ALA A 237 15.01 -5.11 -8.80
CA ALA A 237 15.73 -5.72 -9.93
C ALA A 237 16.93 -4.89 -10.41
N HIS A 238 16.89 -3.58 -10.19
CA HIS A 238 17.97 -2.64 -10.51
C HIS A 238 18.83 -2.25 -9.30
N GLY A 239 18.70 -2.96 -8.17
CA GLY A 239 19.55 -2.78 -7.00
C GLY A 239 19.31 -1.48 -6.23
N SER A 240 18.19 -0.80 -6.48
CA SER A 240 17.81 0.38 -5.72
C SER A 240 17.43 0.01 -4.28
N THR A 241 17.63 0.95 -3.37
CA THR A 241 17.19 0.83 -1.97
C THR A 241 15.93 1.64 -1.79
N VAL A 242 14.86 1.01 -1.27
CA VAL A 242 13.64 1.73 -0.91
C VAL A 242 13.68 2.03 0.58
N LEU A 243 13.51 3.30 0.94
CA LEU A 243 13.34 3.78 2.29
C LEU A 243 11.89 4.21 2.50
N THR A 244 11.35 3.88 3.66
CA THR A 244 10.20 4.54 4.24
C THR A 244 10.55 5.15 5.59
N THR A 245 9.56 5.77 6.24
CA THR A 245 9.74 6.31 7.59
C THR A 245 10.21 5.23 8.58
N ASN A 246 9.76 3.99 8.40
CA ASN A 246 10.09 2.87 9.30
C ASN A 246 10.82 1.70 8.66
N HIS A 247 10.94 1.63 7.33
CA HIS A 247 11.47 0.45 6.65
C HIS A 247 12.60 0.79 5.68
N MET A 248 13.52 -0.17 5.49
CA MET A 248 14.48 -0.16 4.39
C MET A 248 14.42 -1.50 3.67
N LEU A 249 14.23 -1.47 2.36
CA LEU A 249 14.10 -2.64 1.51
C LEU A 249 15.24 -2.66 0.48
N ARG A 250 15.95 -3.78 0.41
CA ARG A 250 17.03 -4.03 -0.56
C ARG A 250 16.89 -5.45 -1.11
N GLY A 251 17.51 -5.72 -2.26
CA GLY A 251 17.47 -7.04 -2.89
C GLY A 251 18.13 -8.21 -2.11
N THR A 252 18.57 -8.00 -0.87
CA THR A 252 19.19 -9.05 -0.04
C THR A 252 18.70 -9.05 1.41
N ASP A 253 18.21 -7.92 1.89
CA ASP A 253 17.72 -7.78 3.24
C ASP A 253 16.65 -6.69 3.34
N VAL A 254 15.86 -6.79 4.39
CA VAL A 254 14.87 -5.81 4.78
C VAL A 254 15.10 -5.43 6.23
N TRP A 255 14.78 -4.19 6.54
CA TRP A 255 14.90 -3.63 7.87
C TRP A 255 13.60 -2.96 8.27
N SER A 256 13.23 -3.13 9.53
CA SER A 256 12.13 -2.44 10.18
C SER A 256 12.66 -1.74 11.43
N ARG A 257 12.17 -0.52 11.69
CA ARG A 257 12.47 0.22 12.92
C ARG A 257 12.11 -0.66 14.13
N SER A 258 13.05 -0.80 15.05
CA SER A 258 12.79 -1.52 16.30
C SER A 258 12.08 -0.63 17.31
N GLY A 259 11.13 -1.20 18.05
CA GLY A 259 10.37 -0.47 19.06
C GLY A 259 9.26 0.41 18.45
N PRO A 260 8.94 1.57 19.08
CA PRO A 260 7.87 2.43 18.60
C PRO A 260 8.10 2.89 17.18
N ARG A 261 7.09 2.74 16.33
CA ARG A 261 7.11 3.23 14.97
C ARG A 261 6.80 4.72 14.92
N VAL A 262 7.38 5.39 13.93
CA VAL A 262 7.16 6.81 13.66
C VAL A 262 6.03 6.93 12.64
N LYS A 263 5.00 7.71 12.95
CA LYS A 263 3.92 7.99 12.02
C LYS A 263 4.49 8.67 10.76
N PRO A 264 4.26 8.13 9.55
CA PRO A 264 4.58 8.83 8.31
C PRO A 264 3.79 10.13 8.19
N ASP A 265 4.43 11.17 7.69
CA ASP A 265 3.79 12.45 7.35
C ASP A 265 4.36 12.93 6.02
N ALA A 266 3.50 13.23 5.05
CA ALA A 266 3.94 13.71 3.74
C ALA A 266 4.44 15.16 3.80
N ASN A 267 3.90 15.98 4.71
CA ASN A 267 4.26 17.39 4.85
C ASN A 267 5.59 17.57 5.61
N GLU A 268 5.91 16.62 6.50
CA GLU A 268 7.13 16.62 7.32
C GLU A 268 8.02 15.40 7.02
N ALA A 269 8.01 14.93 5.77
CA ALA A 269 8.55 13.62 5.43
C ALA A 269 10.03 13.42 5.82
N LEU A 270 10.88 14.42 5.58
CA LEU A 270 12.29 14.36 5.93
C LEU A 270 12.52 14.44 7.45
N ASP A 271 11.70 15.19 8.18
CA ASP A 271 11.79 15.29 9.64
C ASP A 271 11.38 13.97 10.30
N ARG A 272 10.32 13.32 9.80
CA ARG A 272 9.89 12.00 10.26
C ARG A 272 10.93 10.93 9.96
N LEU A 273 11.52 10.95 8.75
CA LEU A 273 12.64 10.10 8.39
C LEU A 273 13.87 10.35 9.28
N GLY A 274 14.10 11.61 9.67
CA GLY A 274 15.16 12.07 10.55
C GLY A 274 15.12 11.53 11.97
N GLN A 275 14.02 10.91 12.39
CA GLN A 275 13.92 10.28 13.71
C GLN A 275 14.75 9.00 13.74
N MET A 276 15.86 9.00 14.47
CA MET A 276 16.85 7.90 14.44
C MET A 276 16.59 6.79 15.47
N GLU A 277 15.69 6.99 16.42
CA GLU A 277 15.41 6.03 17.50
C GLU A 277 14.85 4.72 16.95
N GLY A 278 15.42 3.58 17.32
CA GLY A 278 15.01 2.29 16.77
C GLY A 278 15.61 1.95 15.38
N LEU A 279 16.23 2.91 14.69
CA LEU A 279 17.02 2.62 13.48
C LEU A 279 18.39 2.05 13.86
N ARG A 280 18.79 0.94 13.21
CA ARG A 280 20.01 0.20 13.52
C ARG A 280 20.85 -0.10 12.28
N GLY A 281 22.13 -0.36 12.47
CA GLY A 281 23.02 -0.93 11.45
C GLY A 281 23.01 -0.18 10.11
N ALA A 282 22.77 -0.92 9.03
CA ALA A 282 22.74 -0.37 7.67
C ALA A 282 21.57 0.61 7.49
N HIS A 283 20.41 0.31 8.05
CA HIS A 283 19.21 1.16 7.97
C HIS A 283 19.52 2.59 8.45
N ARG A 284 20.09 2.73 9.66
CA ARG A 284 20.46 4.06 10.20
C ARG A 284 21.45 4.80 9.31
N ARG A 285 22.48 4.11 8.81
CA ARG A 285 23.51 4.72 7.95
C ARG A 285 22.92 5.20 6.63
N THR A 286 22.06 4.41 6.01
CA THR A 286 21.40 4.77 4.74
C THR A 286 20.49 5.97 4.91
N VAL A 287 19.74 6.05 6.01
CA VAL A 287 18.93 7.25 6.32
C VAL A 287 19.81 8.49 6.50
N GLN A 288 20.90 8.40 7.26
CA GLN A 288 21.84 9.52 7.42
C GLN A 288 22.47 9.96 6.09
N GLN A 289 22.83 9.01 5.24
CA GLN A 289 23.35 9.29 3.90
C GLN A 289 22.29 10.01 3.05
N TYR A 290 21.06 9.52 3.05
CA TYR A 290 19.97 10.11 2.28
C TYR A 290 19.70 11.55 2.71
N LEU A 291 19.61 11.81 4.02
CA LEU A 291 19.37 13.17 4.53
C LEU A 291 20.49 14.15 4.16
N ARG A 292 21.75 13.71 4.14
CA ARG A 292 22.87 14.56 3.66
C ARG A 292 22.73 14.90 2.18
N LEU A 293 22.40 13.92 1.34
CA LEU A 293 22.18 14.14 -0.09
C LEU A 293 21.06 15.15 -0.35
N MET A 294 19.99 15.12 0.45
CA MET A 294 18.89 16.08 0.32
C MET A 294 19.28 17.48 0.80
N ALA A 295 20.07 17.60 1.87
CA ALA A 295 20.58 18.89 2.34
C ALA A 295 21.54 19.55 1.34
N ASP A 296 22.34 18.76 0.62
CA ASP A 296 23.26 19.28 -0.40
C ASP A 296 22.55 19.67 -1.72
N SER A 297 21.28 19.27 -1.88
CA SER A 297 20.47 19.53 -3.09
C SER A 297 19.46 20.67 -2.91
N ALA A 298 19.34 21.23 -1.70
CA ALA A 298 18.42 22.31 -1.33
C ALA A 298 19.14 23.67 -1.31
#